data_AF-L9X1I6-F1
#
_entry.id   AF-L9X1I6-F1
#
_cell.length_a   1.000
_cell.length_b   1.000
_cell.length_c   1.000
_cell.angle_alpha   90.00
_cell.angle_beta   90.00
_cell.angle_gamma   90.00
#
_symmetry.space_group_name_H-M   'P 1'
#
loop_
_entity.id
_entity.type
_entity.pdbx_description
1 polymer ?
#
loop_
_entity_poly.entity_id
_entity_poly.type
_entity_poly.pdbx_seq_one_letter_code
_entity_poly.pdbx_strand_id
1 'polypeptide(L)'
;MSDPPQYILEGLEKQSPETLREIAQIATEMAEKKERQLEAELEDEKVADRPKDLDRDDAPISATLTTKKINGNQYYYWQWREGEKIKSEYIRPVDAK
;
A
#
# COMPACT_ATOMS: atom_id res chain seq x y z
N MET A 1 -12.01 10.54 -13.61
CA MET A 1 -12.30 11.53 -12.56
C MET A 1 -13.75 11.31 -12.17
N SER A 2 -14.01 10.92 -10.93
CA SER A 2 -15.39 10.88 -10.42
C SER A 2 -15.81 12.30 -10.10
N ASP A 3 -16.92 12.74 -10.68
CA ASP A 3 -17.56 13.99 -10.28
C ASP A 3 -18.07 13.88 -8.83
N PRO A 4 -17.95 14.96 -8.04
CA PRO A 4 -18.52 14.99 -6.72
C PRO A 4 -20.05 14.92 -6.79
N PRO A 5 -20.71 14.34 -5.78
CA PRO A 5 -22.16 14.25 -5.76
C PRO A 5 -22.83 15.64 -5.72
N GLN A 6 -24.01 15.74 -6.31
CA GLN A 6 -24.67 17.02 -6.59
C GLN A 6 -24.90 17.91 -5.35
N TYR A 7 -25.18 17.31 -4.19
CA TYR A 7 -25.37 18.07 -2.94
C TYR A 7 -24.09 18.80 -2.47
N ILE A 8 -22.91 18.31 -2.86
CA ILE A 8 -21.63 19.00 -2.59
C ILE A 8 -21.49 20.20 -3.52
N LEU A 9 -21.80 20.03 -4.80
CA LEU A 9 -21.75 21.10 -5.80
C LEU A 9 -22.70 22.24 -5.42
N GLU A 10 -23.95 21.92 -5.09
CA GLU A 10 -24.94 22.92 -4.64
C GLU A 10 -24.51 23.67 -3.37
N GLY A 11 -23.74 23.00 -2.50
CA GLY A 11 -23.18 23.61 -1.30
C GLY A 11 -22.07 24.61 -1.64
N LEU A 12 -21.20 24.25 -2.58
CA LEU A 12 -20.08 25.08 -3.05
C LEU A 12 -20.56 26.31 -3.83
N GLU A 13 -21.57 26.16 -4.69
CA GLU A 13 -22.12 27.26 -5.50
C GLU A 13 -22.67 28.42 -4.64
N LYS A 14 -23.06 28.14 -3.39
CA LYS A 14 -23.59 29.15 -2.46
C LYS A 14 -22.52 29.87 -1.65
N GLN A 15 -21.24 29.50 -1.80
CA GLN A 15 -20.15 30.07 -1.01
C GLN A 15 -19.48 31.25 -1.71
N SER A 16 -18.89 32.12 -0.90
CA SER A 16 -18.04 33.22 -1.39
C SER A 16 -16.72 32.69 -1.97
N PRO A 17 -16.05 33.44 -2.87
CA PRO A 17 -14.77 33.05 -3.45
C PRO A 17 -13.67 32.77 -2.41
N GLU A 18 -13.65 33.51 -1.30
CA GLU A 18 -12.67 33.32 -0.21
C GLU A 18 -12.91 31.98 0.50
N THR A 19 -14.16 31.69 0.84
CA THR A 19 -14.57 30.41 1.44
C THR A 19 -14.27 29.23 0.52
N LEU A 20 -14.48 29.37 -0.79
CA LEU A 20 -14.14 28.33 -1.76
C LEU A 20 -12.63 28.02 -1.77
N ARG A 21 -11.77 29.03 -1.63
CA ARG A 21 -10.31 28.83 -1.53
C ARG A 21 -9.93 28.11 -0.25
N GLU A 22 -10.54 28.46 0.88
CA GLU A 22 -10.30 27.79 2.15
C GLU A 22 -10.74 26.32 2.12
N ILE A 23 -11.92 26.05 1.55
CA ILE A 23 -12.42 24.68 1.34
C ILE A 23 -11.45 23.87 0.47
N ALA A 24 -10.88 24.47 -0.59
CA ALA A 24 -9.93 23.79 -1.44
C ALA A 24 -8.64 23.39 -0.68
N GLN A 25 -8.14 24.25 0.22
CA GLN A 25 -6.99 23.93 1.05
C GLN A 25 -7.30 22.75 2.00
N ILE A 26 -8.41 22.83 2.73
CA ILE A 26 -8.84 21.78 3.65
C ILE A 26 -9.07 20.46 2.90
N ALA A 27 -9.70 20.50 1.73
CA ALA A 27 -9.93 19.32 0.89
C ALA A 27 -8.62 18.67 0.44
N THR A 28 -7.61 19.46 0.12
CA THR A 28 -6.28 18.97 -0.25
C THR A 28 -5.60 18.27 0.92
N GLU A 29 -5.58 18.89 2.10
CA GLU A 29 -5.00 18.28 3.31
C GLU A 29 -5.73 16.99 3.71
N MET A 30 -7.06 16.95 3.55
CA MET A 30 -7.84 15.73 3.79
C MET A 30 -7.52 14.63 2.78
N ALA A 31 -7.28 14.98 1.51
CA ALA A 31 -6.88 14.01 0.48
C ALA A 31 -5.52 13.39 0.83
N GLU A 32 -4.51 14.22 1.10
CA GLU A 32 -3.16 13.76 1.45
C GLU A 32 -3.17 12.86 2.69
N LYS A 33 -3.96 13.22 3.71
CA LYS A 33 -4.11 12.41 4.92
C LYS A 33 -4.74 11.06 4.63
N LYS A 34 -5.79 11.01 3.80
CA LYS A 34 -6.46 9.77 3.42
C LYS A 34 -5.57 8.88 2.55
N GLU A 35 -4.79 9.47 1.64
CA GLU A 35 -3.79 8.74 0.86
C GLU A 35 -2.74 8.11 1.79
N ARG A 36 -2.19 8.88 2.73
CA ARG A 36 -1.23 8.36 3.72
C ARG A 36 -1.83 7.27 4.61
N GLN A 37 -3.09 7.43 5.03
CA GLN A 37 -3.79 6.42 5.82
C GLN A 37 -3.97 5.13 5.02
N LEU A 38 -4.38 5.23 3.75
CA LEU A 38 -4.54 4.09 2.87
C LEU A 38 -3.19 3.39 2.62
N GLU A 39 -2.12 4.13 2.40
CA GLU A 39 -0.77 3.58 2.28
C GLU A 39 -0.33 2.86 3.56
N ALA A 40 -0.60 3.44 4.72
CA ALA A 40 -0.29 2.83 6.01
C ALA A 40 -1.14 1.58 6.29
N GLU A 41 -2.43 1.59 5.96
CA GLU A 41 -3.32 0.42 6.07
C GLU A 41 -2.90 -0.68 5.11
N LEU A 42 -2.51 -0.35 3.87
CA LEU A 42 -1.95 -1.31 2.92
C LEU A 42 -0.61 -1.88 3.39
N GLU A 43 0.21 -1.08 4.07
CA GLU A 43 1.46 -1.55 4.66
C GLU A 43 1.19 -2.47 5.87
N ASP A 44 0.27 -2.11 6.75
CA ASP A 44 -0.15 -2.92 7.91
C ASP A 44 -0.82 -4.24 7.48
N GLU A 45 -1.70 -4.22 6.48
CA GLU A 45 -2.29 -5.42 5.89
C GLU A 45 -1.21 -6.33 5.30
N LYS A 46 -0.24 -5.76 4.57
CA LYS A 46 0.93 -6.51 4.09
C LYS A 46 1.78 -7.05 5.23
N VAL A 47 1.84 -6.39 6.40
CA VAL A 47 2.56 -6.88 7.58
C VAL A 47 1.79 -7.99 8.28
N ALA A 48 0.47 -7.86 8.43
CA ALA A 48 -0.40 -8.81 9.10
C ALA A 48 -0.54 -10.12 8.34
N ASP A 49 -0.53 -10.05 7.01
CA ASP A 49 -0.49 -11.21 6.11
C ASP A 49 0.89 -11.90 6.10
N ARG A 50 1.95 -11.27 6.65
CA ARG A 50 3.24 -11.97 6.78
C ARG A 50 3.08 -13.13 7.76
N PRO A 51 3.37 -14.37 7.33
CA PRO A 51 3.43 -15.47 8.25
C PRO A 51 4.58 -15.19 9.21
N LYS A 52 4.27 -15.08 10.52
CA LYS A 52 5.27 -14.84 11.58
C LYS A 52 6.21 -16.05 11.77
N ASP A 53 5.84 -17.18 11.19
CA ASP A 53 6.50 -18.48 11.27
C ASP A 53 6.96 -18.91 9.86
N LEU A 54 7.73 -18.05 9.20
CA LEU A 54 8.39 -18.42 7.95
C LEU A 54 9.78 -18.94 8.29
N ASP A 55 9.95 -20.25 8.13
CA ASP A 55 11.26 -20.89 8.19
C ASP A 55 12.22 -20.20 7.21
N ARG A 56 13.43 -19.93 7.71
CA ARG A 56 14.56 -19.42 6.93
C ARG A 56 15.52 -20.59 6.79
N ASP A 57 15.34 -21.38 5.73
CA ASP A 57 16.13 -22.60 5.51
C ASP A 57 17.55 -22.25 5.04
N ASP A 58 17.68 -21.45 3.96
CA ASP A 58 18.98 -20.95 3.44
C ASP A 58 19.10 -19.41 3.52
N ALA A 59 17.98 -18.70 3.71
CA ALA A 59 17.97 -17.23 3.73
C ALA A 59 18.68 -16.63 4.97
N PRO A 60 19.58 -15.65 4.79
CA PRO A 60 20.22 -14.96 5.90
C PRO A 60 19.25 -14.06 6.66
N ILE A 61 19.60 -13.67 7.89
CA ILE A 61 18.80 -12.75 8.72
C ILE A 61 18.53 -11.40 8.02
N SER A 62 19.44 -10.96 7.13
CA SER A 62 19.29 -9.74 6.33
C SER A 62 18.29 -9.88 5.17
N ALA A 63 17.73 -11.07 4.93
CA ALA A 63 16.75 -11.28 3.90
C ALA A 63 15.42 -10.60 4.21
N THR A 64 14.86 -9.95 3.20
CA THR A 64 13.57 -9.25 3.25
C THR A 64 12.51 -10.10 2.57
N LEU A 65 11.34 -10.24 3.20
CA LEU A 65 10.22 -10.96 2.62
C LEU A 65 9.62 -10.15 1.47
N THR A 66 9.53 -10.76 0.29
CA THR A 66 8.98 -10.16 -0.93
C THR A 66 7.92 -11.06 -1.53
N THR A 67 6.78 -10.49 -1.91
CA THR A 67 5.73 -11.22 -2.63
C THR A 67 5.91 -11.05 -4.13
N LYS A 68 6.04 -12.16 -4.87
CA LYS A 68 6.08 -12.17 -6.34
C LYS A 68 4.78 -12.72 -6.90
N LYS A 69 4.22 -12.04 -7.91
CA LYS A 69 3.03 -12.49 -8.65
C LYS A 69 3.47 -13.13 -9.97
N ILE A 70 3.16 -14.41 -10.16
CA ILE A 70 3.52 -15.19 -11.36
C ILE A 70 2.26 -15.95 -11.82
N ASN A 71 1.84 -15.78 -13.08
CA ASN A 71 0.64 -16.41 -13.65
C ASN A 71 -0.65 -16.20 -12.82
N GLY A 72 -0.79 -15.05 -12.16
CA GLY A 72 -1.94 -14.76 -11.31
C GLY A 72 -1.83 -15.28 -9.87
N ASN A 73 -0.90 -16.19 -9.59
CA ASN A 73 -0.62 -16.70 -8.25
C ASN A 73 0.42 -15.84 -7.53
N GLN A 74 0.31 -15.72 -6.22
CA GLN A 74 1.27 -15.00 -5.38
C GLN A 74 2.12 -15.97 -4.58
N TYR A 75 3.43 -15.69 -4.52
CA TYR A 75 4.41 -16.50 -3.82
C TYR A 75 5.29 -15.62 -2.94
N TYR A 76 5.55 -16.06 -1.71
CA TYR A 76 6.53 -15.43 -0.84
C TYR A 76 7.95 -15.90 -1.19
N TYR A 77 8.85 -14.94 -1.25
CA TYR A 77 10.28 -15.15 -1.42
C TYR A 77 11.07 -14.40 -0.35
N TRP A 78 12.13 -15.01 0.16
CA TRP A 78 13.18 -14.29 0.88
C TRP A 78 14.11 -13.67 -0.16
N GLN A 79 14.38 -12.37 -0.07
CA GLN A 79 15.29 -11.69 -0.99
C GLN A 79 16.38 -10.95 -0.22
N TRP A 80 17.63 -11.17 -0.61
CA TRP A 80 18.79 -10.50 -0.02
C TRP A 80 19.84 -10.19 -1.07
N ARG A 81 20.76 -9.29 -0.73
CA ARG A 81 21.96 -9.03 -1.54
C ARG A 81 23.15 -9.76 -0.94
N GLU A 82 23.88 -10.43 -1.81
CA GLU A 82 25.18 -11.03 -1.50
C GLU A 82 26.21 -10.39 -2.43
N GLY A 83 26.88 -9.36 -1.93
CA GLY A 83 27.74 -8.49 -2.74
C GLY A 83 26.95 -7.75 -3.82
N GLU A 84 27.29 -8.00 -5.08
CA GLU A 84 26.65 -7.39 -6.26
C GLU A 84 25.46 -8.20 -6.81
N LYS A 85 25.22 -9.41 -6.28
CA LYS A 85 24.15 -10.30 -6.77
C LYS A 85 22.95 -10.28 -5.83
N ILE A 86 21.75 -10.21 -6.41
CA ILE A 86 20.50 -10.39 -5.68
C ILE A 86 20.19 -11.90 -5.69
N LYS A 87 20.13 -12.49 -4.49
CA LYS A 87 19.66 -13.87 -4.29
C LYS A 87 18.20 -13.84 -3.84
N SER A 88 17.47 -14.88 -4.20
CA SER A 88 16.12 -15.08 -3.73
C SER A 88 15.84 -16.54 -3.46
N GLU A 89 15.22 -16.83 -2.32
CA GLU A 89 14.78 -18.16 -1.93
C GLU A 89 13.25 -18.22 -1.93
N TYR A 90 12.71 -19.29 -2.50
CA TYR A 90 11.29 -19.56 -2.48
C TYR A 90 10.86 -20.07 -1.11
N ILE A 91 9.75 -19.56 -0.59
CA ILE A 91 9.24 -19.97 0.72
C ILE A 91 7.99 -20.82 0.54
N ARG A 92 6.88 -20.19 0.14
CA ARG A 92 5.57 -20.84 -0.01
C ARG A 92 4.62 -19.97 -0.84
N PRO A 93 3.50 -20.51 -1.36
CA PRO A 93 2.45 -19.69 -1.95
C PRO A 93 1.78 -18.82 -0.88
N VAL A 94 1.40 -17.60 -1.25
CA VAL A 94 0.64 -16.66 -0.39
C VAL A 94 -0.78 -17.18 -0.19
N ASP A 95 -1.39 -17.62 -1.29
CA ASP A 95 -2.71 -18.23 -1.31
C ASP A 95 -2.52 -19.75 -1.47
N ALA A 96 -2.52 -20.47 -0.34
CA ALA A 96 -2.65 -21.93 -0.35
C ALA A 96 -4.14 -22.25 -0.30
N LYS A 97 -4.79 -22.21 -1.46
CA LYS A 97 -6.20 -22.59 -1.59
C LYS A 97 -6.40 -24.10 -1.55
#